data_AF-A0A5K1AEZ7-F1
#
_entry.id   AF-A0A5K1AEZ7-F1
#
_cell.length_a   1.000
_cell.length_b   1.000
_cell.length_c   1.000
_cell.angle_alpha   90.00
_cell.angle_beta   90.00
_cell.angle_gamma   90.00
#
_symmetry.space_group_name_H-M   'P 1'
#
loop_
_entity.id
_entity.type
_entity.pdbx_description
1 polymer ?
#
loop_
_entity_poly.entity_id
_entity_poly.type
_entity_poly.pdbx_seq_one_letter_code
_entity_poly.pdbx_strand_id
1 'polypeptide(L)' 'MRTYARNGENPPDGFMCPGGWKVLVTYYESLQAEDTNQAPAVLST' A
#
# COMPACT_ATOMS: atom_id res chain seq x y z
N MET A 1 7.88 -1.09 1.75
CA MET A 1 6.71 -0.32 2.23
C MET A 1 5.41 -0.79 1.57
N ARG A 2 5.29 -0.70 0.23
CA ARG A 2 4.11 -1.19 -0.50
C ARG A 2 3.77 -2.65 -0.22
N THR A 3 4.77 -3.55 -0.18
CA THR A 3 4.56 -4.97 0.14
C THR A 3 4.01 -5.18 1.54
N TYR A 4 4.63 -4.57 2.56
CA TYR A 4 4.14 -4.61 3.94
C TYR A 4 2.70 -4.11 4.04
N ALA A 5 2.37 -2.99 3.38
CA ALA A 5 1.04 -2.41 3.42
C ALA A 5 0.01 -3.28 2.68
N ARG A 6 0.37 -3.85 1.52
CA ARG A 6 -0.50 -4.77 0.76
C ARG A 6 -0.71 -6.11 1.46
N ASN A 7 0.27 -6.59 2.23
CA ASN A 7 0.19 -7.83 2.98
C ASN A 7 -0.44 -7.65 4.38
N GLY A 8 -0.69 -6.41 4.81
CA GLY A 8 -1.12 -6.11 6.18
C GLY A 8 -0.05 -6.38 7.24
N GLU A 9 1.22 -6.47 6.86
CA GLU A 9 2.35 -6.69 7.76
C GLU A 9 2.83 -5.38 8.38
N ASN A 10 3.15 -5.40 9.67
CA ASN A 10 3.69 -4.21 10.34
C ASN A 10 5.19 -4.04 10.06
N PRO A 11 5.65 -2.81 9.73
CA PRO A 11 7.05 -2.51 9.56
C PRO A 11 7.80 -2.55 10.91
N PRO A 12 9.14 -2.66 10.89
CA PRO A 12 9.97 -2.65 12.09
C PRO A 12 9.85 -1.33 12.87
N ASP A 13 10.14 -1.40 14.16
CA ASP A 13 10.08 -0.24 15.07
C ASP A 13 11.03 0.89 14.59
N GLY A 14 10.57 2.14 14.69
CA GLY A 14 11.29 3.31 14.18
C GLY A 14 11.24 3.52 12.65
N PHE A 15 10.69 2.58 11.87
CA PHE A 15 10.50 2.77 10.42
C PHE A 15 9.55 3.93 10.11
N MET A 16 8.50 4.06 10.93
CA MET A 16 7.54 5.15 10.78
C MET A 16 6.69 5.34 12.05
N CYS A 17 6.14 6.54 12.19
CA CYS A 17 5.12 6.78 13.20
C CYS A 17 3.84 5.97 12.90
N PRO A 18 3.18 5.41 13.93
CA PRO A 18 1.99 4.56 13.75
C PRO A 18 0.84 5.28 13.03
N GLY A 19 0.71 6.60 13.23
CA GLY A 19 -0.27 7.42 12.52
C GLY A 19 -0.02 7.49 11.01
N GLY A 20 1.23 7.72 10.59
CA GLY A 20 1.58 7.75 9.18
C GLY A 20 1.43 6.38 8.52
N TRP A 21 1.74 5.31 9.26
CA TRP A 21 1.66 3.94 8.74
C TRP A 21 0.23 3.57 8.37
N LYS A 22 -0.71 3.94 9.23
CA LYS A 22 -2.14 3.73 8.98
C LYS A 22 -2.62 4.38 7.68
N VAL A 23 -2.20 5.62 7.41
CA VAL A 23 -2.54 6.33 6.15
C VAL A 23 -2.02 5.56 4.93
N LEU A 24 -0.80 5.04 5.02
CA LEU A 24 -0.17 4.27 3.96
C LEU A 24 -0.85 2.92 3.71
N VAL A 25 -1.22 2.20 4.78
CA VAL A 25 -2.00 0.96 4.67
C VAL A 25 -3.33 1.23 3.99
N THR A 26 -4.12 2.19 4.49
CA THR A 26 -5.41 2.55 3.91
C THR A 26 -5.30 2.96 2.44
N TYR A 27 -4.27 3.74 2.08
CA TYR A 27 -4.03 4.11 0.69
C TYR A 27 -3.78 2.88 -0.20
N TYR A 28 -2.92 1.95 0.22
CA TYR A 28 -2.61 0.77 -0.58
C TYR A 28 -3.76 -0.25 -0.62
N GLU A 29 -4.58 -0.33 0.42
CA GLU A 29 -5.82 -1.12 0.42
C GLU A 29 -6.82 -0.58 -0.60
N SER A 30 -7.07 0.74 -0.61
CA SER A 30 -7.91 1.39 -1.64
C SER A 30 -7.32 1.18 -3.03
N LEU A 31 -6.00 1.36 -3.19
CA LEU A 31 -5.33 1.16 -4.47
C LEU A 31 -5.45 -0.28 -4.95
N GLN A 32 -5.42 -1.29 -4.07
CA GLN A 32 -5.60 -2.70 -4.45
C GLN A 32 -7.04 -2.98 -4.90
N ALA A 33 -8.03 -2.38 -4.22
CA ALA A 33 -9.42 -2.47 -4.62
C ALA A 33 -9.66 -1.84 -6.01
N GLU A 34 -8.99 -0.71 -6.30
CA GLU A 34 -9.04 -0.03 -7.59
C GLU A 34 -8.24 -0.75 -8.69
N ASP A 35 -7.06 -1.29 -8.38
CA ASP A 35 -6.20 -2.09 -9.29
C ASP A 35 -6.91 -3.38 -9.74
N THR A 36 -7.74 -3.97 -8.88
CA THR A 36 -8.58 -5.13 -9.24
C THR A 36 -9.70 -4.74 -10.23
N ASN A 37 -10.05 -3.46 -10.32
CA ASN A 37 -11.13 -2.93 -11.16
C ASN A 37 -10.61 -2.14 -12.39
N GLN A 38 -9.30 -1.96 -12.52
CA GLN A 38 -8.66 -1.24 -13.64
C GLN A 38 -7.57 -2.14 -14.23
N ALA A 39 -7.86 -2.73 -15.39
CA ALA A 39 -6.88 -3.45 -16.21
C ALA A 39 -5.56 -2.65 -16.34
N PRO A 40 -4.39 -3.31 -16.47
CA PRO A 40 -3.08 -2.70 -16.31
C PRO A 40 -2.77 -1.83 -17.53
N ALA A 41 -3.24 -0.58 -17.50
CA ALA A 41 -2.73 0.47 -18.34
C ALA A 41 -1.64 1.19 -17.54
N VAL A 42 -0.43 1.27 -18.10
CA VAL A 42 0.74 2.03 -17.65
C VAL A 42 1.83 1.27 -16.87
N LEU A 43 2.47 0.31 -17.54
CA LEU A 43 3.92 0.08 -17.43
C LEU A 43 4.44 -0.45 -18.78
N SER A 44 4.32 0.41 -19.80
CA SER A 44 5.02 0.25 -21.08
C SER A 44 5.66 1.60 -21.43
N THR A 45 6.92 1.79 -21.04
CA THR A 45 7.89 2.57 -21.81
C THR A 45 9.30 2.19 -21.42
#